data_AF-A0A7S4HQ66-F1
#
_entry.id   AF-A0A7S4HQ66-F1
#
_cell.length_a   1.000
_cell.length_b   1.000
_cell.length_c   1.000
_cell.angle_alpha   90.00
_cell.angle_beta   90.00
_cell.angle_gamma   90.00
#
_symmetry.space_group_name_H-M   'P 1'
#
loop_
_entity.id
_entity.type
_entity.pdbx_description
1 polymer ?
#
loop_
_entity_poly.entity_id
_entity_poly.type
_entity_poly.pdbx_seq_one_letter_code
_entity_poly.pdbx_strand_id
1 'polypeptide(L)'
;TDYSALACGHAYCNGCYAEYVSHKIDDEGFDAVYGRCPAEKCRLLLSTTLVGSLLTEKSQSDRLVRFERASSLARSFVDDNSGIKWCPGTDCGRAVRARPGIVGVQCKCGTRFCFQCSHEDHSPCSCADLKKWLVKCKDDSETFNWLMANTKPCPKCGSSIEKNGGCNHMTCKNGACKYEFCWVCSGAWKDHSGSFYACNKYDPDKDKDNPDHKKKDSSRAALERYLHYYTRYTNHDQSLRLEMEAQVKMENKVKEMESLGTNTWMDCQYLNEANEALHECRYALKFTYVYAFYLPEKHNFRVHFEMQQMELEKQTEDLSELLEKPVAEIERMKVVNSFQMAKKRLRHLFEIVEARQRNDEEAGSSSDAL
;
A
#
# COMPACT_ATOMS: atom_id res chain seq x y z
N THR A 1 16.08 36.03 -14.35
CA THR A 1 14.66 35.76 -14.63
C THR A 1 14.39 34.36 -14.18
N ASP A 2 13.51 34.21 -13.20
CA ASP A 2 13.16 32.90 -12.69
C ASP A 2 12.18 32.20 -13.62
N TYR A 3 12.25 30.87 -13.66
CA TYR A 3 11.41 30.03 -14.49
C TYR A 3 10.67 29.04 -13.61
N SER A 4 9.42 28.80 -13.99
CA SER A 4 8.59 27.77 -13.36
C SER A 4 8.10 26.80 -14.42
N ALA A 5 7.82 25.56 -14.02
CA ALA A 5 7.26 24.54 -14.88
C ALA A 5 6.14 23.80 -14.16
N LEU A 6 5.12 23.37 -14.91
CA LEU A 6 4.13 22.42 -14.43
C LEU A 6 4.67 20.99 -14.54
N ALA A 7 3.95 20.02 -13.98
CA ALA A 7 4.28 18.59 -14.09
C ALA A 7 4.36 18.06 -15.53
N CYS A 8 3.86 18.81 -16.53
CA CYS A 8 4.04 18.49 -17.95
C CYS A 8 5.45 18.82 -18.49
N GLY A 9 6.32 19.45 -17.69
CA GLY A 9 7.69 19.80 -18.06
C GLY A 9 7.84 21.09 -18.88
N HIS A 10 6.74 21.74 -19.27
CA HIS A 10 6.81 23.01 -20.01
C HIS A 10 7.15 24.19 -19.09
N ALA A 11 8.35 24.73 -19.27
CA ALA A 11 8.87 25.85 -18.50
C ALA A 11 8.69 27.19 -19.23
N TYR A 12 8.29 28.23 -18.50
CA TYR A 12 8.21 29.60 -19.01
C TYR A 12 8.73 30.58 -17.95
N CYS A 13 9.07 31.78 -18.40
CA CYS A 13 9.52 32.84 -17.50
C CYS A 13 8.40 33.22 -16.52
N ASN A 14 8.73 33.48 -15.25
CA ASN A 14 7.72 33.78 -14.22
C ASN A 14 6.85 35.00 -14.58
N GLY A 15 7.44 36.04 -15.19
CA GLY A 15 6.67 37.20 -15.67
C GLY A 15 5.63 36.84 -16.74
N CYS A 16 6.04 36.03 -17.72
CA CYS A 16 5.20 35.52 -18.80
C CYS A 16 4.03 34.69 -18.25
N TYR A 17 4.34 33.83 -17.26
CA TYR A 17 3.36 32.98 -16.59
C TYR A 17 2.38 33.81 -15.76
N ALA A 18 2.86 34.80 -15.02
CA ALA A 18 2.03 35.69 -14.20
C ALA A 18 1.07 36.54 -15.07
N GLU A 19 1.54 37.01 -16.22
CA GLU A 19 0.72 37.75 -17.18
C GLU A 19 -0.36 36.86 -17.80
N TYR A 20 0.00 35.65 -18.25
CA TYR A 20 -0.95 34.67 -18.76
C TYR A 20 -2.04 34.33 -17.73
N VAL A 21 -1.64 34.05 -16.48
CA VAL A 21 -2.56 33.72 -15.39
C VAL A 21 -3.44 34.93 -15.04
N SER A 22 -2.88 36.13 -15.05
CA SER A 22 -3.64 37.37 -14.79
C SER A 22 -4.72 37.58 -15.84
N HIS A 23 -4.38 37.46 -17.12
CA HIS A 23 -5.35 37.56 -18.22
C HIS A 23 -6.45 36.50 -18.09
N LYS A 24 -6.07 35.26 -17.78
CA LYS A 24 -7.04 34.19 -17.55
C LYS A 24 -8.02 34.52 -16.42
N ILE A 25 -7.55 35.08 -15.31
CA ILE A 25 -8.41 35.46 -14.18
C ILE A 25 -9.32 36.64 -14.56
N ASP A 26 -8.79 37.62 -15.28
CA ASP A 26 -9.54 38.82 -15.65
C ASP A 26 -10.62 38.52 -16.69
N ASP A 27 -10.31 37.67 -17.68
CA ASP A 27 -11.21 37.36 -18.81
C ASP A 27 -12.22 36.25 -18.47
N GLU A 28 -11.79 35.20 -17.77
CA GLU A 28 -12.60 34.00 -17.52
C GLU A 28 -13.22 33.98 -16.12
N GLY A 29 -12.79 34.88 -15.22
CA GLY A 29 -13.33 35.02 -13.88
C GLY A 29 -13.28 33.71 -13.10
N PHE A 30 -14.43 33.11 -12.85
CA PHE A 30 -14.54 31.82 -12.16
C PHE A 30 -13.89 30.67 -12.93
N ASP A 31 -14.01 30.68 -14.26
CA ASP A 31 -13.53 29.59 -15.11
C ASP A 31 -12.00 29.54 -15.21
N ALA A 32 -11.32 30.57 -14.72
CA ALA A 32 -9.86 30.62 -14.62
C ALA A 32 -9.27 29.46 -13.81
N VAL A 33 -10.05 28.85 -12.89
CA VAL A 33 -9.65 27.63 -12.16
C VAL A 33 -9.42 26.43 -13.10
N TYR A 34 -10.04 26.44 -14.29
CA TYR A 34 -9.87 25.43 -15.33
C TYR A 34 -8.81 25.82 -16.37
N GLY A 35 -8.06 26.90 -16.13
CA GLY A 35 -6.96 27.35 -16.97
C GLY A 35 -5.93 26.24 -17.19
N ARG A 36 -5.40 26.13 -18.42
CA ARG A 36 -4.46 25.10 -18.83
C ARG A 36 -3.06 25.66 -19.04
N CYS A 37 -2.07 24.78 -19.11
CA CYS A 37 -0.72 25.10 -19.55
C CYS A 37 -0.75 25.88 -20.89
N PRO A 38 0.07 26.93 -21.06
CA PRO A 38 0.14 27.70 -22.31
C PRO A 38 0.60 26.91 -23.54
N ALA A 39 1.24 25.75 -23.34
CA ALA A 39 1.75 24.94 -24.43
C ALA A 39 0.63 24.41 -25.32
N GLU A 40 0.84 24.45 -26.64
CA GLU A 40 -0.14 23.96 -27.61
C GLU A 40 -0.50 22.49 -27.34
N LYS A 41 -1.81 22.17 -27.36
CA LYS A 41 -2.38 20.83 -27.11
C LYS A 41 -2.14 20.28 -25.69
N CYS A 42 -1.48 21.01 -24.79
CA CYS A 42 -1.36 20.59 -23.41
C CYS A 42 -2.70 20.77 -22.67
N ARG A 43 -3.14 19.72 -21.96
CA ARG A 43 -4.40 19.71 -21.20
C ARG A 43 -4.19 19.76 -19.69
N LEU A 44 -2.95 19.94 -19.24
CA LEU A 44 -2.65 20.02 -17.82
C LEU A 44 -3.16 21.34 -17.25
N LEU A 45 -3.87 21.27 -16.14
CA LEU A 45 -4.43 22.44 -15.45
C LEU A 45 -3.32 23.22 -14.73
N LEU A 46 -3.54 24.53 -14.57
CA LEU A 46 -2.71 25.38 -13.72
C LEU A 46 -2.85 24.94 -12.25
N SER A 47 -1.73 24.74 -11.57
CA SER A 47 -1.72 24.42 -10.13
C SER A 47 -2.01 25.66 -9.30
N THR A 48 -2.84 25.53 -8.26
CA THR A 48 -3.12 26.61 -7.30
C THR A 48 -1.84 27.11 -6.62
N THR A 49 -0.89 26.21 -6.37
CA THR A 49 0.40 26.54 -5.76
C THR A 49 1.25 27.40 -6.69
N LEU A 50 1.27 27.05 -7.99
CA LEU A 50 1.99 27.81 -9.00
C LEU A 50 1.38 29.21 -9.14
N VAL A 51 0.06 29.30 -9.28
CA VAL A 51 -0.65 30.60 -9.36
C VAL A 51 -0.36 31.48 -8.14
N GLY A 52 -0.38 30.90 -6.92
CA GLY A 52 -0.02 31.62 -5.70
C GLY A 52 1.42 32.12 -5.66
N SER A 53 2.37 31.34 -6.20
CA SER A 53 3.79 31.76 -6.29
C SER A 53 4.06 32.82 -7.36
N LEU A 54 3.22 32.90 -8.39
CA LEU A 54 3.37 33.85 -9.50
C LEU A 54 2.71 35.21 -9.18
N LEU A 55 1.59 35.20 -8.45
CA LEU A 55 0.82 36.39 -8.10
C LEU A 55 1.20 36.93 -6.72
N THR A 56 2.49 37.27 -6.52
CA THR A 56 3.04 37.66 -5.21
C THR A 56 3.08 39.17 -4.97
N GLU A 57 2.92 39.99 -6.00
CA GLU A 57 2.92 41.45 -5.85
C GLU A 57 1.62 41.97 -5.24
N LYS A 58 1.71 43.02 -4.41
CA LYS A 58 0.55 43.69 -3.80
C LYS A 58 -0.49 44.14 -4.85
N SER A 59 -0.05 44.49 -6.05
CA SER A 59 -0.87 44.88 -7.20
C SER A 59 -1.78 43.74 -7.72
N GLN A 60 -1.40 42.48 -7.48
CA GLN A 60 -2.10 41.29 -7.96
C GLN A 60 -2.92 40.57 -6.88
N SER A 61 -2.97 41.14 -5.66
CA SER A 61 -3.67 40.55 -4.51
C SER A 61 -5.17 40.29 -4.76
N ASP A 62 -5.88 41.17 -5.46
CA ASP A 62 -7.30 40.98 -5.80
C ASP A 62 -7.52 39.80 -6.77
N ARG A 63 -6.63 39.63 -7.76
CA ARG A 63 -6.69 38.49 -8.70
C ARG A 63 -6.46 37.17 -8.00
N LEU A 64 -5.49 37.13 -7.09
CA LEU A 64 -5.22 35.95 -6.27
C LEU A 64 -6.46 35.58 -5.43
N VAL A 65 -7.09 36.55 -4.77
CA VAL A 65 -8.31 36.32 -3.99
C VAL A 65 -9.47 35.78 -4.86
N ARG A 66 -9.64 36.32 -6.07
CA ARG A 66 -10.67 35.82 -7.02
C ARG A 66 -10.40 34.38 -7.45
N PHE A 67 -9.16 34.07 -7.79
CA PHE A 67 -8.74 32.73 -8.17
C PHE A 67 -8.88 31.73 -7.00
N GLU A 68 -8.49 32.14 -5.79
CA GLU A 68 -8.65 31.34 -4.57
C GLU A 68 -10.13 31.09 -4.26
N ARG A 69 -11.01 32.08 -4.42
CA ARG A 69 -12.47 31.92 -4.26
C ARG A 69 -13.05 30.95 -5.29
N ALA A 70 -12.66 31.08 -6.55
CA ALA A 70 -13.10 30.16 -7.60
C ALA A 70 -12.62 28.73 -7.33
N SER A 71 -11.36 28.57 -6.93
CA SER A 71 -10.80 27.29 -6.49
C SER A 71 -11.52 26.73 -5.26
N SER A 72 -11.96 27.59 -4.34
CA SER A 72 -12.65 27.18 -3.11
C SER A 72 -14.08 26.71 -3.39
N LEU A 73 -14.79 27.37 -4.30
CA LEU A 73 -16.13 26.96 -4.74
C LEU A 73 -16.10 25.65 -5.56
N ALA A 74 -15.11 25.47 -6.44
CA ALA A 74 -14.89 24.20 -7.12
C ALA A 74 -14.53 23.07 -6.13
N ARG A 75 -13.79 23.40 -5.05
CA ARG A 75 -13.55 22.49 -3.91
C ARG A 75 -14.82 22.17 -3.14
N SER A 76 -15.62 23.18 -2.79
CA SER A 76 -16.90 23.04 -2.10
C SER A 76 -17.84 22.10 -2.85
N PHE A 77 -17.99 22.24 -4.17
CA PHE A 77 -18.84 21.34 -4.97
C PHE A 77 -18.46 19.87 -4.81
N VAL A 78 -17.16 19.57 -4.75
CA VAL A 78 -16.68 18.20 -4.55
C VAL A 78 -16.84 17.78 -3.09
N ASP A 79 -16.53 18.66 -2.14
CA ASP A 79 -16.62 18.36 -0.71
C ASP A 79 -18.07 18.13 -0.24
N ASP A 80 -19.02 18.84 -0.85
CA ASP A 80 -20.46 18.73 -0.61
C ASP A 80 -21.10 17.52 -1.32
N ASN A 81 -20.40 16.89 -2.27
CA ASN A 81 -20.93 15.76 -3.03
C ASN A 81 -20.42 14.43 -2.46
N SER A 82 -21.30 13.67 -1.80
CA SER A 82 -20.97 12.35 -1.25
C SER A 82 -20.52 11.31 -2.28
N GLY A 83 -20.84 11.51 -3.57
CA GLY A 83 -20.42 10.65 -4.67
C GLY A 83 -19.09 11.04 -5.31
N ILE A 84 -18.43 12.11 -4.87
CA ILE A 84 -17.15 12.59 -5.43
C ILE A 84 -16.14 12.85 -4.31
N LYS A 85 -14.88 12.43 -4.49
CA LYS A 85 -13.79 12.71 -3.54
C LYS A 85 -12.52 13.15 -4.25
N TRP A 86 -11.79 14.08 -3.64
CA TRP A 86 -10.47 14.48 -4.09
C TRP A 86 -9.48 13.32 -3.97
N CYS A 87 -8.62 13.18 -4.98
CA CYS A 87 -7.50 12.25 -4.91
C CYS A 87 -6.46 12.80 -3.92
N PRO A 88 -6.01 12.00 -2.93
CA PRO A 88 -4.99 12.42 -1.97
C PRO A 88 -3.56 12.37 -2.56
N GLY A 89 -3.40 11.96 -3.82
CA GLY A 89 -2.10 11.89 -4.48
C GLY A 89 -1.44 13.27 -4.58
N THR A 90 -0.15 13.32 -4.31
CA THR A 90 0.67 14.54 -4.37
C THR A 90 0.53 15.23 -5.72
N ASP A 91 0.18 16.52 -5.71
CA ASP A 91 -0.02 17.37 -6.90
C ASP A 91 -1.00 16.81 -7.96
N CYS A 92 -1.86 15.86 -7.60
CA CYS A 92 -2.76 15.23 -8.57
C CYS A 92 -3.90 16.16 -9.03
N GLY A 93 -4.54 16.85 -8.07
CA GLY A 93 -5.65 17.77 -8.34
C GLY A 93 -6.90 17.16 -8.98
N ARG A 94 -6.98 15.83 -9.13
CA ARG A 94 -8.13 15.10 -9.71
C ARG A 94 -9.13 14.71 -8.64
N ALA A 95 -10.40 14.64 -9.00
CA ALA A 95 -11.45 14.05 -8.19
C ALA A 95 -11.93 12.72 -8.80
N VAL A 96 -12.31 11.77 -7.94
CA VAL A 96 -12.84 10.45 -8.31
C VAL A 96 -14.31 10.42 -7.95
N ARG A 97 -15.15 9.91 -8.87
CA ARG A 97 -16.57 9.64 -8.62
C ARG A 97 -16.78 8.15 -8.43
N ALA A 98 -17.46 7.75 -7.36
CA ALA A 98 -17.73 6.36 -7.04
C ALA A 98 -19.24 6.12 -6.83
N ARG A 99 -19.68 4.87 -7.03
CA ARG A 99 -21.03 4.44 -6.64
C ARG A 99 -21.09 4.18 -5.14
N PRO A 100 -22.26 4.30 -4.50
CA PRO A 100 -22.45 3.86 -3.12
C PRO A 100 -21.97 2.41 -2.92
N GLY A 101 -21.31 2.14 -1.80
CA GLY A 101 -20.78 0.82 -1.45
C GLY A 101 -19.36 0.51 -1.97
N ILE A 102 -18.78 1.36 -2.83
CA ILE A 102 -17.37 1.21 -3.23
C ILE A 102 -16.46 1.84 -2.17
N VAL A 103 -15.61 1.01 -1.54
CA VAL A 103 -14.66 1.46 -0.51
C VAL A 103 -13.30 1.82 -1.12
N GLY A 104 -12.65 0.91 -1.84
CA GLY A 104 -11.35 1.17 -2.47
C GLY A 104 -11.49 1.73 -3.88
N VAL A 105 -10.81 2.85 -4.18
CA VAL A 105 -10.77 3.45 -5.52
C VAL A 105 -9.34 3.73 -5.97
N GLN A 106 -9.12 3.68 -7.29
CA GLN A 106 -7.85 4.08 -7.90
C GLN A 106 -8.05 5.29 -8.80
N CYS A 107 -7.28 6.34 -8.55
CA CYS A 107 -7.24 7.50 -9.43
C CYS A 107 -6.41 7.20 -10.69
N LYS A 108 -6.68 7.91 -11.79
CA LYS A 108 -5.85 7.87 -13.01
C LYS A 108 -4.39 8.31 -12.80
N CYS A 109 -4.03 8.89 -11.65
CA CYS A 109 -2.62 9.14 -11.30
C CYS A 109 -1.90 7.91 -10.74
N GLY A 110 -2.62 6.81 -10.50
CA GLY A 110 -2.10 5.60 -9.87
C GLY A 110 -2.42 5.50 -8.37
N THR A 111 -2.67 6.62 -7.69
CA THR A 111 -2.96 6.63 -6.24
C THR A 111 -4.24 5.86 -5.92
N ARG A 112 -4.11 4.86 -5.04
CA ARG A 112 -5.21 4.08 -4.47
C ARG A 112 -5.56 4.61 -3.09
N PHE A 113 -6.85 4.79 -2.80
CA PHE A 113 -7.30 5.32 -1.52
C PHE A 113 -8.71 4.85 -1.18
N CYS A 114 -9.03 4.88 0.11
CA CYS A 114 -10.37 4.63 0.60
C CYS A 114 -11.26 5.84 0.31
N PHE A 115 -12.37 5.61 -0.40
CA PHE A 115 -13.34 6.64 -0.75
C PHE A 115 -14.04 7.24 0.48
N GLN A 116 -14.19 6.47 1.56
CA GLN A 116 -14.87 6.92 2.78
C GLN A 116 -13.98 7.79 3.67
N CYS A 117 -12.75 7.36 3.95
CA CYS A 117 -11.87 8.04 4.90
C CYS A 117 -10.70 8.82 4.24
N SER A 118 -10.52 8.71 2.92
CA SER A 118 -9.42 9.33 2.15
C SER A 118 -8.00 8.92 2.56
N HIS A 119 -7.85 7.94 3.46
CA HIS A 119 -6.57 7.27 3.71
C HIS A 119 -6.24 6.29 2.58
N GLU A 120 -5.05 5.68 2.66
CA GLU A 120 -4.68 4.57 1.78
C GLU A 120 -5.78 3.49 1.77
N ASP A 121 -5.99 2.85 0.61
CA ASP A 121 -6.93 1.74 0.48
C ASP A 121 -6.57 0.67 1.51
N HIS A 122 -7.54 0.26 2.32
CA HIS A 122 -7.26 -0.56 3.49
C HIS A 122 -8.13 -1.81 3.55
N SER A 123 -8.65 -2.26 2.40
CA SER A 123 -9.36 -3.55 2.33
C SER A 123 -8.43 -4.71 2.75
N PRO A 124 -8.88 -5.61 3.64
CA PRO A 124 -10.27 -5.81 4.09
C PRO A 124 -10.62 -5.10 5.42
N CYS A 125 -9.73 -4.31 5.98
CA CYS A 125 -9.92 -3.58 7.24
C CYS A 125 -10.98 -2.47 7.11
N SER A 126 -11.75 -2.24 8.17
CA SER A 126 -12.72 -1.14 8.22
C SER A 126 -12.05 0.22 8.46
N CYS A 127 -12.67 1.32 8.04
CA CYS A 127 -12.16 2.68 8.33
C CYS A 127 -12.01 2.92 9.85
N ALA A 128 -12.93 2.38 10.65
CA ALA A 128 -12.93 2.53 12.09
C ALA A 128 -11.75 1.80 12.74
N ASP A 129 -11.46 0.59 12.29
CA ASP A 129 -10.35 -0.21 12.81
C ASP A 129 -9.00 0.33 12.36
N LEU A 130 -8.88 0.79 11.10
CA LEU A 130 -7.69 1.49 10.64
C LEU A 130 -7.41 2.72 11.50
N LYS A 131 -8.42 3.55 11.78
CA LYS A 131 -8.26 4.74 12.62
C LYS A 131 -7.73 4.39 14.01
N LYS A 132 -8.30 3.37 14.66
CA LYS A 132 -7.82 2.89 15.98
C LYS A 132 -6.39 2.36 15.90
N TRP A 133 -6.07 1.62 14.83
CA TRP A 133 -4.73 1.07 14.60
C TRP A 133 -3.68 2.16 14.45
N LEU A 134 -3.96 3.19 13.63
CA LEU A 134 -3.03 4.29 13.38
C LEU A 134 -2.75 5.11 14.64
N VAL A 135 -3.77 5.37 15.47
CA VAL A 135 -3.58 6.00 16.79
C VAL A 135 -2.65 5.14 17.65
N LYS A 136 -2.92 3.84 17.73
CA LYS A 136 -2.08 2.91 18.49
C LYS A 136 -0.64 2.91 17.98
N CYS A 137 -0.41 2.84 16.66
CA CYS A 137 0.93 2.90 16.07
C CYS A 137 1.69 4.18 16.40
N LYS A 138 1.00 5.32 16.49
CA LYS A 138 1.61 6.62 16.79
C LYS A 138 2.12 6.67 18.24
N ASP A 139 1.29 6.27 19.18
CA ASP A 139 1.57 6.35 20.63
C ASP A 139 2.75 5.45 21.02
N ASP A 140 2.99 4.42 20.24
CA ASP A 140 3.91 3.32 20.51
C ASP A 140 5.25 3.47 19.73
N SER A 141 5.29 4.33 18.71
CA SER A 141 6.28 4.35 17.61
C SER A 141 7.79 4.33 17.95
N GLU A 142 8.25 5.01 19.01
CA GLU A 142 9.68 5.12 19.31
C GLU A 142 10.29 3.81 19.84
N THR A 143 9.52 3.01 20.59
CA THR A 143 10.02 1.73 21.13
C THR A 143 10.05 0.63 20.06
N PHE A 144 9.13 0.68 19.09
CA PHE A 144 9.00 -0.39 18.09
C PHE A 144 9.91 -0.22 16.88
N ASN A 145 10.27 1.01 16.50
CA ASN A 145 11.27 1.25 15.46
C ASN A 145 12.63 0.64 15.82
N TRP A 146 12.97 0.59 17.12
CA TRP A 146 14.18 -0.10 17.59
C TRP A 146 14.11 -1.63 17.43
N LEU A 147 12.92 -2.22 17.61
CA LEU A 147 12.71 -3.67 17.48
C LEU A 147 12.71 -4.14 16.02
N MET A 148 12.30 -3.27 15.10
CA MET A 148 12.26 -3.49 13.66
C MET A 148 13.56 -3.06 12.97
N ALA A 149 14.70 -3.51 13.50
CA ALA A 149 15.98 -3.25 12.85
C ALA A 149 16.01 -3.88 11.43
N ASN A 150 16.49 -3.10 10.46
CA ASN A 150 16.75 -3.58 9.08
C ASN A 150 17.80 -4.72 9.04
N THR A 151 18.48 -4.93 10.16
CA THR A 151 19.48 -5.98 10.37
C THR A 151 19.05 -6.88 11.52
N LYS A 152 19.02 -8.20 11.29
CA LYS A 152 18.75 -9.22 12.32
C LYS A 152 19.86 -10.27 12.35
N PRO A 153 20.20 -10.86 13.50
CA PRO A 153 21.14 -11.97 13.56
C PRO A 153 20.51 -13.25 13.01
N CYS A 154 21.30 -14.07 12.32
CA CYS A 154 20.92 -15.41 11.91
C CYS A 154 20.55 -16.25 13.15
N PRO A 155 19.38 -16.90 13.20
CA PRO A 155 18.96 -17.69 14.36
C PRO A 155 19.86 -18.91 14.63
N LYS A 156 20.64 -19.38 13.64
CA LYS A 156 21.53 -20.54 13.78
C LYS A 156 22.98 -20.16 14.14
N CYS A 157 23.52 -19.08 13.59
CA CYS A 157 24.95 -18.73 13.75
C CYS A 157 25.22 -17.32 14.26
N GLY A 158 24.20 -16.51 14.51
CA GLY A 158 24.33 -15.15 15.04
C GLY A 158 24.89 -14.10 14.06
N SER A 159 25.29 -14.50 12.85
CA SER A 159 25.80 -13.56 11.83
C SER A 159 24.74 -12.51 11.47
N SER A 160 25.14 -11.24 11.38
CA SER A 160 24.23 -10.15 11.02
C SER A 160 23.74 -10.29 9.57
N ILE A 161 22.43 -10.18 9.35
CA ILE A 161 21.76 -10.28 8.05
C ILE A 161 20.92 -9.01 7.86
N GLU A 162 21.14 -8.33 6.75
CA GLU A 162 20.35 -7.18 6.31
C GLU A 162 19.26 -7.62 5.32
N LYS A 163 18.04 -7.08 5.48
CA LYS A 163 16.93 -7.32 4.55
C LYS A 163 17.14 -6.49 3.27
N ASN A 164 17.41 -7.15 2.15
CA ASN A 164 17.72 -6.52 0.86
C ASN A 164 16.71 -6.85 -0.25
N GLY A 165 15.54 -7.36 0.11
CA GLY A 165 14.46 -7.76 -0.79
C GLY A 165 13.10 -7.79 -0.08
N GLY A 166 12.03 -7.92 -0.86
CA GLY A 166 10.67 -8.00 -0.34
C GLY A 166 10.35 -9.36 0.28
N CYS A 167 11.00 -10.42 -0.20
CA CYS A 167 10.76 -11.78 0.25
C CYS A 167 11.13 -11.96 1.73
N ASN A 168 10.29 -12.68 2.48
CA ASN A 168 10.55 -13.05 3.87
C ASN A 168 11.33 -14.36 4.01
N HIS A 169 11.53 -15.10 2.92
CA HIS A 169 12.40 -16.28 2.86
C HIS A 169 13.86 -15.85 2.82
N MET A 170 14.57 -16.02 3.92
CA MET A 170 15.96 -15.58 4.04
C MET A 170 16.92 -16.76 4.14
N THR A 171 17.97 -16.74 3.33
CA THR A 171 19.08 -17.69 3.41
C THR A 171 20.31 -17.01 4.00
N CYS A 172 20.90 -17.61 5.04
CA CYS A 172 22.11 -17.08 5.67
C CYS A 172 23.30 -17.06 4.69
N LYS A 173 23.85 -15.87 4.43
CA LYS A 173 24.98 -15.65 3.51
C LYS A 173 26.32 -16.20 4.03
N ASN A 174 26.40 -16.59 5.30
CA ASN A 174 27.58 -17.27 5.83
C ASN A 174 27.72 -18.65 5.16
N GLY A 175 28.79 -18.82 4.38
CA GLY A 175 29.04 -20.01 3.58
C GLY A 175 29.08 -21.33 4.38
N ALA A 176 29.39 -21.27 5.69
CA ALA A 176 29.38 -22.43 6.58
C ALA A 176 27.99 -22.73 7.18
N CYS A 177 27.05 -21.78 7.15
CA CYS A 177 25.75 -21.90 7.81
C CYS A 177 24.62 -22.26 6.82
N LYS A 178 24.45 -21.44 5.77
CA LYS A 178 23.41 -21.56 4.72
C LYS A 178 21.99 -21.90 5.24
N TYR A 179 21.66 -21.48 6.45
CA TYR A 179 20.37 -21.77 7.06
C TYR A 179 19.26 -20.91 6.46
N GLU A 180 18.12 -21.52 6.17
CA GLU A 180 16.93 -20.87 5.62
C GLU A 180 15.88 -20.67 6.72
N PHE A 181 15.43 -19.42 6.86
CA PHE A 181 14.52 -19.02 7.93
C PHE A 181 13.56 -17.91 7.48
N CYS A 182 12.47 -17.74 8.22
CA CYS A 182 11.52 -16.66 8.02
C CYS A 182 11.98 -15.39 8.73
N TRP A 183 12.05 -14.26 8.02
CA TRP A 183 12.45 -12.97 8.58
C TRP A 183 11.56 -12.47 9.73
N VAL A 184 10.28 -12.85 9.72
CA VAL A 184 9.29 -12.38 10.70
C VAL A 184 9.43 -13.11 12.03
N CYS A 185 9.41 -14.43 12.01
CA CYS A 185 9.37 -15.26 13.24
C CYS A 185 10.72 -15.88 13.61
N SER A 186 11.74 -15.77 12.76
CA SER A 186 13.04 -16.43 12.91
C SER A 186 12.99 -17.96 12.95
N GLY A 187 11.84 -18.57 12.62
CA GLY A 187 11.64 -20.01 12.52
C GLY A 187 12.19 -20.59 11.22
N ALA A 188 12.38 -21.91 11.18
CA ALA A 188 12.89 -22.60 10.01
C ALA A 188 11.94 -22.44 8.82
N TRP A 189 12.48 -22.13 7.63
CA TRP A 189 11.65 -21.91 6.46
C TRP A 189 10.86 -23.16 6.06
N LYS A 190 11.50 -24.33 6.13
CA LYS A 190 10.86 -25.63 5.83
C LYS A 190 9.55 -25.87 6.59
N ASP A 191 9.40 -25.34 7.80
CA ASP A 191 8.20 -25.56 8.62
C ASP A 191 7.00 -24.76 8.08
N HIS A 192 7.25 -23.67 7.35
CA HIS A 192 6.22 -22.84 6.69
C HIS A 192 5.62 -23.52 5.44
N SER A 193 6.21 -24.64 5.00
CA SER A 193 5.67 -25.43 3.88
C SER A 193 4.57 -26.42 4.30
N GLY A 194 4.45 -26.73 5.59
CA GLY A 194 3.51 -27.72 6.14
C GLY A 194 2.28 -27.11 6.84
N SER A 195 1.23 -27.93 7.00
CA SER A 195 -0.07 -27.53 7.60
C SER A 195 0.01 -27.20 9.11
N PHE A 196 1.11 -27.59 9.78
CA PHE A 196 1.20 -27.55 11.25
C PHE A 196 1.76 -26.24 11.81
N TYR A 197 2.55 -25.48 11.02
CA TYR A 197 3.20 -24.25 11.50
C TYR A 197 2.58 -23.00 10.91
N ALA A 198 1.74 -22.31 11.70
CA ALA A 198 1.09 -21.06 11.33
C ALA A 198 1.83 -19.85 11.90
N CYS A 199 2.81 -19.31 11.16
CA CYS A 199 3.53 -18.10 11.57
C CYS A 199 2.61 -16.88 11.72
N ASN A 200 1.52 -16.80 10.96
CA ASN A 200 0.60 -15.66 10.95
C ASN A 200 -0.28 -15.59 12.20
N LYS A 201 -0.59 -16.74 12.82
CA LYS A 201 -1.51 -16.82 13.98
C LYS A 201 -0.81 -16.41 15.28
N TYR A 202 -1.49 -15.61 16.09
CA TYR A 202 -1.06 -15.33 17.46
C TYR A 202 -1.49 -16.47 18.38
N ASP A 203 -0.53 -17.06 19.09
CA ASP A 203 -0.78 -18.07 20.10
C ASP A 203 -0.35 -17.52 21.47
N PRO A 204 -1.28 -17.22 22.39
CA PRO A 204 -0.95 -16.72 23.73
C PRO A 204 -0.21 -17.76 24.58
N ASP A 205 -0.23 -19.03 24.16
CA ASP A 205 0.22 -20.18 24.94
C ASP A 205 1.59 -20.72 24.51
N LYS A 206 2.17 -20.15 23.44
CA LYS A 206 3.38 -20.62 22.75
C LYS A 206 4.59 -20.88 23.65
N ASP A 207 4.67 -20.21 24.80
CA ASP A 207 5.79 -20.24 25.75
C ASP A 207 5.35 -20.62 27.18
N LYS A 208 4.19 -21.27 27.35
CA LYS A 208 3.64 -21.66 28.68
C LYS A 208 4.58 -22.54 29.51
N ASP A 209 5.44 -23.31 28.85
CA ASP A 209 6.39 -24.22 29.52
C ASP A 209 7.69 -23.51 29.96
N ASN A 210 7.89 -22.24 29.59
CA ASN A 210 9.03 -21.47 30.03
C ASN A 210 8.85 -21.03 31.50
N PRO A 211 9.80 -21.34 32.42
CA PRO A 211 9.65 -21.05 33.85
C PRO A 211 9.45 -19.54 34.20
N ASP A 212 9.92 -18.62 33.35
CA ASP A 212 9.70 -17.16 33.50
C ASP A 212 8.28 -16.70 33.11
N HIS A 213 7.48 -17.58 32.52
CA HIS A 213 6.21 -17.25 31.89
C HIS A 213 5.00 -17.37 32.83
N LYS A 214 5.22 -17.80 34.07
CA LYS A 214 4.16 -18.31 34.96
C LYS A 214 3.19 -17.28 35.55
N LYS A 215 3.37 -15.97 35.31
CA LYS A 215 2.36 -14.93 35.61
C LYS A 215 2.47 -13.75 34.63
N LYS A 216 1.92 -13.90 33.42
CA LYS A 216 1.75 -12.76 32.52
C LYS A 216 0.60 -11.89 33.01
N ASP A 217 0.91 -10.66 33.39
CA ASP A 217 -0.12 -9.63 33.62
C ASP A 217 -0.85 -9.32 32.30
N SER A 218 -2.13 -8.96 32.40
CA SER A 218 -3.01 -8.65 31.27
C SER A 218 -2.42 -7.57 30.35
N SER A 219 -1.73 -6.59 30.94
CA SER A 219 -1.00 -5.52 30.24
C SER A 219 0.08 -6.06 29.30
N ARG A 220 0.91 -7.01 29.77
CA ARG A 220 1.98 -7.64 28.99
C ARG A 220 1.42 -8.52 27.88
N ALA A 221 0.39 -9.31 28.16
CA ALA A 221 -0.25 -10.15 27.15
C ALA A 221 -0.88 -9.32 26.01
N ALA A 222 -1.50 -8.17 26.35
CA ALA A 222 -2.05 -7.25 25.36
C ALA A 222 -0.96 -6.60 24.49
N LEU A 223 0.19 -6.24 25.09
CA LEU A 223 1.34 -5.69 24.39
C LEU A 223 1.97 -6.70 23.43
N GLU A 224 2.18 -7.94 23.86
CA GLU A 224 2.72 -9.01 23.01
C GLU A 224 1.80 -9.35 21.84
N ARG A 225 0.50 -9.43 22.10
CA ARG A 225 -0.50 -9.58 21.04
C ARG A 225 -0.38 -8.44 20.05
N TYR A 226 -0.35 -7.19 20.50
CA TYR A 226 -0.16 -6.04 19.61
C TYR A 226 1.13 -6.14 18.79
N LEU A 227 2.26 -6.44 19.44
CA LEU A 227 3.57 -6.62 18.82
C LEU A 227 3.57 -7.66 17.71
N HIS A 228 2.84 -8.76 17.90
CA HIS A 228 2.70 -9.80 16.88
C HIS A 228 2.08 -9.26 15.59
N TYR A 229 0.96 -8.54 15.68
CA TYR A 229 0.29 -7.97 14.50
C TYR A 229 1.04 -6.77 13.94
N TYR A 230 1.60 -5.92 14.80
CA TYR A 230 2.36 -4.74 14.41
C TYR A 230 3.59 -5.12 13.58
N THR A 231 4.39 -6.08 14.06
CA THR A 231 5.57 -6.57 13.35
C THR A 231 5.24 -7.04 11.94
N ARG A 232 4.11 -7.74 11.76
CA ARG A 232 3.67 -8.27 10.46
C ARG A 232 3.15 -7.17 9.54
N TYR A 233 2.34 -6.25 10.09
CA TYR A 233 1.88 -5.05 9.38
C TYR A 233 3.06 -4.23 8.83
N THR A 234 4.04 -3.88 9.68
CA THR A 234 5.20 -3.09 9.27
C THR A 234 6.14 -3.86 8.34
N ASN A 235 6.26 -5.17 8.53
CA ASN A 235 7.08 -6.00 7.66
C ASN A 235 6.51 -6.05 6.24
N HIS A 236 5.19 -6.20 6.07
CA HIS A 236 4.57 -6.12 4.75
C HIS A 236 4.66 -4.72 4.15
N ASP A 237 4.52 -3.65 4.94
CA ASP A 237 4.73 -2.27 4.47
C ASP A 237 6.18 -2.07 3.95
N GLN A 238 7.18 -2.57 4.68
CA GLN A 238 8.57 -2.51 4.26
C GLN A 238 8.83 -3.37 3.01
N SER A 239 8.33 -4.61 2.98
CA SER A 239 8.45 -5.49 1.81
C SER A 239 7.84 -4.85 0.57
N LEU A 240 6.67 -4.21 0.70
CA LEU A 240 6.01 -3.51 -0.40
C LEU A 240 6.89 -2.39 -0.98
N ARG A 241 7.57 -1.60 -0.12
CA ARG A 241 8.49 -0.55 -0.59
C ARG A 241 9.68 -1.13 -1.36
N LEU A 242 10.29 -2.20 -0.83
CA LEU A 242 11.40 -2.89 -1.50
C LEU A 242 10.98 -3.50 -2.84
N GLU A 243 9.75 -4.01 -2.93
CA GLU A 243 9.18 -4.53 -4.18
C GLU A 243 8.90 -3.43 -5.20
N MET A 244 8.44 -2.24 -4.78
CA MET A 244 8.31 -1.08 -5.68
C MET A 244 9.66 -0.66 -6.27
N GLU A 245 10.73 -0.68 -5.47
CA GLU A 245 12.09 -0.47 -5.96
C GLU A 245 12.55 -1.58 -6.90
N ALA A 246 12.20 -2.84 -6.60
CA ALA A 246 12.50 -3.99 -7.45
C ALA A 246 11.73 -3.94 -8.78
N GLN A 247 10.51 -3.41 -8.79
CA GLN A 247 9.70 -3.21 -9.99
C GLN A 247 10.39 -2.26 -10.97
N VAL A 248 10.98 -1.16 -10.49
CA VAL A 248 11.79 -0.25 -11.34
C VAL A 248 12.99 -1.00 -11.94
N LYS A 249 13.62 -1.89 -11.17
CA LYS A 249 14.72 -2.74 -11.65
C LYS A 249 14.25 -3.84 -12.61
N MET A 250 12.97 -4.24 -12.56
CA MET A 250 12.40 -5.25 -13.47
C MET A 250 12.46 -4.78 -14.93
N GLU A 251 12.31 -3.49 -15.21
CA GLU A 251 12.47 -2.96 -16.56
C GLU A 251 13.84 -3.28 -17.16
N ASN A 252 14.88 -3.31 -16.33
CA ASN A 252 16.22 -3.72 -16.77
C ASN A 252 16.30 -5.24 -17.03
N LYS A 253 15.63 -6.07 -16.20
CA LYS A 253 15.53 -7.51 -16.44
C LYS A 253 14.81 -7.81 -17.77
N VAL A 254 13.75 -7.08 -18.09
CA VAL A 254 13.04 -7.21 -19.36
C VAL A 254 13.94 -6.87 -20.54
N LYS A 255 14.67 -5.75 -20.49
CA LYS A 255 15.65 -5.37 -21.53
C LYS A 255 16.78 -6.39 -21.68
N GLU A 256 17.25 -6.97 -20.57
CA GLU A 256 18.25 -8.03 -20.59
C GLU A 256 17.70 -9.28 -21.31
N MET A 257 16.48 -9.71 -20.98
CA MET A 257 15.81 -10.83 -21.66
C MET A 257 15.64 -10.60 -23.16
N GLU A 258 15.32 -9.37 -23.59
CA GLU A 258 15.22 -8.99 -25.00
C GLU A 258 16.58 -9.07 -25.70
N SER A 259 17.64 -8.60 -25.04
CA SER A 259 19.01 -8.58 -25.60
C SER A 259 19.58 -9.99 -25.84
N LEU A 260 19.12 -10.97 -25.07
CA LEU A 260 19.50 -12.38 -25.23
C LEU A 260 18.78 -13.05 -26.42
N GLY A 261 17.87 -12.34 -27.09
CA GLY A 261 17.23 -12.77 -28.34
C GLY A 261 16.21 -13.89 -28.20
N THR A 262 15.89 -14.32 -26.98
CA THR A 262 14.97 -15.43 -26.70
C THR A 262 13.53 -14.99 -26.44
N ASN A 263 13.30 -13.74 -26.07
CA ASN A 263 11.98 -13.20 -25.73
C ASN A 263 11.77 -11.81 -26.32
N THR A 264 10.56 -11.51 -26.80
CA THR A 264 10.15 -10.14 -27.14
C THR A 264 9.64 -9.39 -25.93
N TRP A 265 9.48 -8.06 -26.03
CA TRP A 265 8.79 -7.26 -25.01
C TRP A 265 7.44 -7.85 -24.59
N MET A 266 6.65 -8.32 -25.57
CA MET A 266 5.35 -8.96 -25.31
C MET A 266 5.49 -10.29 -24.57
N ASP A 267 6.58 -11.03 -24.81
CA ASP A 267 6.86 -12.26 -24.07
C ASP A 267 7.19 -12.02 -22.61
N CYS A 268 7.62 -10.81 -22.25
CA CYS A 268 7.96 -10.41 -20.88
C CYS A 268 6.81 -9.71 -20.13
N GLN A 269 5.66 -9.45 -20.77
CA GLN A 269 4.51 -8.77 -20.14
C GLN A 269 4.04 -9.46 -18.85
N TYR A 270 4.17 -10.79 -18.76
CA TYR A 270 3.80 -11.55 -17.57
C TYR A 270 4.58 -11.14 -16.32
N LEU A 271 5.79 -10.57 -16.45
CA LEU A 271 6.58 -10.10 -15.31
C LEU A 271 5.97 -8.84 -14.69
N ASN A 272 5.41 -7.96 -15.52
CA ASN A 272 4.69 -6.78 -15.04
C ASN A 272 3.39 -7.19 -14.35
N GLU A 273 2.61 -8.09 -14.96
CA GLU A 273 1.40 -8.63 -14.34
C GLU A 273 1.67 -9.37 -13.03
N ALA A 274 2.80 -10.08 -12.96
CA ALA A 274 3.26 -10.75 -11.75
C ALA A 274 3.66 -9.76 -10.64
N ASN A 275 4.38 -8.68 -10.98
CA ASN A 275 4.71 -7.61 -10.04
C ASN A 275 3.46 -6.88 -9.53
N GLU A 276 2.50 -6.59 -10.41
CA GLU A 276 1.22 -5.99 -10.02
C GLU A 276 0.45 -6.91 -9.06
N ALA A 277 0.37 -8.20 -9.36
CA ALA A 277 -0.25 -9.19 -8.49
C ALA A 277 0.46 -9.29 -7.13
N LEU A 278 1.80 -9.30 -7.12
CA LEU A 278 2.60 -9.31 -5.90
C LEU A 278 2.31 -8.07 -5.04
N HIS A 279 2.33 -6.89 -5.66
CA HIS A 279 2.02 -5.62 -5.01
C HIS A 279 0.61 -5.63 -4.39
N GLU A 280 -0.40 -6.06 -5.15
CA GLU A 280 -1.79 -6.17 -4.65
C GLU A 280 -1.90 -7.13 -3.46
N CYS A 281 -1.24 -8.29 -3.52
CA CYS A 281 -1.28 -9.27 -2.44
C CYS A 281 -0.60 -8.74 -1.16
N ARG A 282 0.58 -8.13 -1.27
CA ARG A 282 1.29 -7.51 -0.14
C ARG A 282 0.51 -6.37 0.49
N TYR A 283 -0.04 -5.52 -0.36
CA TYR A 283 -0.86 -4.39 0.05
C TYR A 283 -2.07 -4.86 0.85
N ALA A 284 -2.79 -5.87 0.35
CA ALA A 284 -3.89 -6.48 1.10
C ALA A 284 -3.41 -7.15 2.39
N LEU A 285 -2.33 -7.94 2.35
CA LEU A 285 -1.78 -8.66 3.51
C LEU A 285 -1.45 -7.70 4.67
N LYS A 286 -0.86 -6.54 4.38
CA LYS A 286 -0.66 -5.47 5.38
C LYS A 286 -1.94 -5.20 6.17
N PHE A 287 -3.08 -4.99 5.50
CA PHE A 287 -4.35 -4.69 6.16
C PHE A 287 -5.12 -5.92 6.68
N THR A 288 -4.84 -7.12 6.17
CA THR A 288 -5.38 -8.36 6.77
C THR A 288 -4.96 -8.52 8.22
N TYR A 289 -3.75 -8.08 8.59
CA TYR A 289 -3.27 -8.12 9.98
C TYR A 289 -3.96 -7.11 10.88
N VAL A 290 -4.29 -5.92 10.36
CA VAL A 290 -5.09 -4.94 11.10
C VAL A 290 -6.50 -5.50 11.34
N TYR A 291 -7.11 -6.07 10.30
CA TYR A 291 -8.41 -6.73 10.41
C TYR A 291 -8.37 -7.88 11.43
N ALA A 292 -7.38 -8.77 11.34
CA ALA A 292 -7.20 -9.91 12.25
C ALA A 292 -6.99 -9.50 13.71
N PHE A 293 -6.34 -8.36 13.96
CA PHE A 293 -6.13 -7.84 15.32
C PHE A 293 -7.46 -7.48 16.00
N TYR A 294 -8.43 -6.95 15.26
CA TYR A 294 -9.75 -6.57 15.78
C TYR A 294 -10.82 -7.66 15.63
N LEU A 295 -10.53 -8.75 14.91
CA LEU A 295 -11.42 -9.91 14.87
C LEU A 295 -11.64 -10.53 16.26
N PRO A 296 -12.89 -10.83 16.66
CA PRO A 296 -13.19 -11.53 17.90
C PRO A 296 -12.44 -12.87 18.01
N GLU A 297 -11.85 -13.17 19.17
CA GLU A 297 -10.97 -14.34 19.36
C GLU A 297 -11.71 -15.68 19.29
N LYS A 298 -12.98 -15.72 19.68
CA LYS A 298 -13.81 -16.94 19.73
C LYS A 298 -14.82 -16.98 18.59
N HIS A 299 -14.35 -17.18 17.37
CA HIS A 299 -15.24 -17.28 16.22
C HIS A 299 -14.72 -18.25 15.15
N ASN A 300 -15.56 -19.16 14.65
CA ASN A 300 -15.20 -20.11 13.58
C ASN A 300 -14.64 -19.41 12.33
N PHE A 301 -15.26 -18.27 11.97
CA PHE A 301 -14.76 -17.37 10.92
C PHE A 301 -13.29 -16.97 11.11
N ARG A 302 -12.83 -16.69 12.33
CA ARG A 302 -11.43 -16.28 12.57
C ARG A 302 -10.46 -17.38 12.15
N VAL A 303 -10.75 -18.62 12.52
CA VAL A 303 -9.92 -19.78 12.13
C VAL A 303 -9.88 -19.94 10.62
N HIS A 304 -11.04 -19.81 9.96
CA HIS A 304 -11.13 -19.89 8.50
C HIS A 304 -10.37 -18.74 7.82
N PHE A 305 -10.51 -17.51 8.32
CA PHE A 305 -9.81 -16.34 7.84
C PHE A 305 -8.28 -16.48 8.00
N GLU A 306 -7.80 -16.89 9.18
CA GLU A 306 -6.38 -17.09 9.46
C GLU A 306 -5.77 -18.17 8.53
N MET A 307 -6.54 -19.20 8.18
CA MET A 307 -6.12 -20.21 7.20
C MET A 307 -5.99 -19.60 5.79
N GLN A 308 -6.98 -18.82 5.33
CA GLN A 308 -6.90 -18.16 4.02
C GLN A 308 -5.79 -17.10 3.97
N GLN A 309 -5.58 -16.37 5.05
CA GLN A 309 -4.48 -15.41 5.18
C GLN A 309 -3.12 -16.11 5.04
N MET A 310 -2.93 -17.25 5.71
CA MET A 310 -1.72 -18.05 5.61
C MET A 310 -1.46 -18.54 4.18
N GLU A 311 -2.50 -19.04 3.50
CA GLU A 311 -2.37 -19.50 2.11
C GLU A 311 -2.01 -18.37 1.16
N LEU A 312 -2.60 -17.18 1.33
CA LEU A 312 -2.25 -16.00 0.55
C LEU A 312 -0.81 -15.55 0.84
N GLU A 313 -0.40 -15.52 2.11
CA GLU A 313 0.96 -15.13 2.50
C GLU A 313 1.99 -16.06 1.88
N LYS A 314 1.82 -17.38 2.02
CA LYS A 314 2.69 -18.38 1.38
C LYS A 314 2.80 -18.15 -0.13
N GLN A 315 1.67 -18.03 -0.81
CA GLN A 315 1.67 -17.80 -2.26
C GLN A 315 2.34 -16.49 -2.67
N THR A 316 2.25 -15.46 -1.82
CA THR A 316 2.91 -14.16 -2.01
C THR A 316 4.42 -14.28 -1.86
N GLU A 317 4.90 -15.03 -0.85
CA GLU A 317 6.34 -15.28 -0.68
C GLU A 317 6.92 -16.11 -1.82
N ASP A 318 6.21 -17.16 -2.25
CA ASP A 318 6.61 -18.00 -3.39
C ASP A 318 6.73 -17.17 -4.67
N LEU A 319 5.79 -16.25 -4.91
CA LEU A 319 5.85 -15.32 -6.05
C LEU A 319 6.99 -14.32 -5.92
N SER A 320 7.18 -13.74 -4.74
CA SER A 320 8.28 -12.81 -4.45
C SER A 320 9.64 -13.45 -4.71
N GLU A 321 9.85 -14.70 -4.26
CA GLU A 321 11.09 -15.44 -4.47
C GLU A 321 11.34 -15.66 -5.97
N LEU A 322 10.32 -16.08 -6.73
CA LEU A 322 10.45 -16.29 -8.17
C LEU A 322 10.84 -15.01 -8.94
N LEU A 323 10.34 -13.85 -8.52
CA LEU A 323 10.63 -12.56 -9.16
C LEU A 323 11.99 -11.98 -8.77
N GLU A 324 12.52 -12.34 -7.60
CA GLU A 324 13.86 -11.95 -7.15
C GLU A 324 14.99 -12.71 -7.87
N LYS A 325 14.71 -13.88 -8.46
CA LYS A 325 15.68 -14.70 -9.20
C LYS A 325 16.39 -13.96 -10.36
N PRO A 326 17.64 -14.32 -10.68
CA PRO A 326 18.33 -13.79 -11.86
C PRO A 326 17.64 -14.21 -13.15
N VAL A 327 17.81 -13.44 -14.23
CA VAL A 327 17.15 -13.64 -15.53
C VAL A 327 17.29 -15.07 -16.04
N ALA A 328 18.46 -15.69 -15.87
CA ALA A 328 18.73 -17.06 -16.32
C ALA A 328 17.90 -18.15 -15.62
N GLU A 329 17.35 -17.87 -14.44
CA GLU A 329 16.59 -18.83 -13.61
C GLU A 329 15.08 -18.58 -13.64
N ILE A 330 14.62 -17.55 -14.36
CA ILE A 330 13.20 -17.22 -14.43
C ILE A 330 12.49 -18.17 -15.39
N GLU A 331 11.58 -18.98 -14.84
CA GLU A 331 10.74 -19.89 -15.61
C GLU A 331 9.34 -19.30 -15.79
N ARG A 332 9.01 -18.87 -17.03
CA ARG A 332 7.73 -18.22 -17.39
C ARG A 332 6.50 -18.96 -16.84
N MET A 333 6.43 -20.28 -17.04
CA MET A 333 5.27 -21.08 -16.61
C MET A 333 5.09 -21.10 -15.09
N LYS A 334 6.20 -21.12 -14.32
CA LYS A 334 6.14 -21.08 -12.85
C LYS A 334 5.67 -19.73 -12.36
N VAL A 335 6.19 -18.64 -12.93
CA VAL A 335 5.76 -17.27 -12.58
C VAL A 335 4.28 -17.08 -12.89
N VAL A 336 3.83 -17.48 -14.09
CA VAL A 336 2.43 -17.35 -14.51
C VAL A 336 1.49 -18.10 -13.58
N ASN A 337 1.78 -19.37 -13.30
CA ASN A 337 0.96 -20.16 -12.39
C ASN A 337 0.94 -19.57 -10.98
N SER A 338 2.08 -19.07 -10.50
CA SER A 338 2.21 -18.49 -9.16
C SER A 338 1.38 -17.21 -9.00
N PHE A 339 1.48 -16.24 -9.92
CA PHE A 339 0.73 -14.99 -9.76
C PHE A 339 -0.78 -15.16 -9.99
N GLN A 340 -1.18 -16.10 -10.88
CA GLN A 340 -2.59 -16.44 -11.06
C GLN A 340 -3.17 -17.08 -9.79
N MET A 341 -2.42 -17.95 -9.14
CA MET A 341 -2.81 -18.52 -7.85
C MET A 341 -2.88 -17.44 -6.77
N ALA A 342 -1.91 -16.52 -6.70
CA ALA A 342 -1.92 -15.39 -5.77
C ALA A 342 -3.19 -14.54 -5.92
N LYS A 343 -3.52 -14.13 -7.15
CA LYS A 343 -4.76 -13.41 -7.47
C LYS A 343 -6.02 -14.18 -7.08
N LYS A 344 -6.04 -15.50 -7.28
CA LYS A 344 -7.16 -16.35 -6.87
C LYS A 344 -7.32 -16.36 -5.35
N ARG A 345 -6.22 -16.54 -4.59
CA ARG A 345 -6.24 -16.54 -3.11
C ARG A 345 -6.67 -15.18 -2.56
N LEU A 346 -6.17 -14.09 -3.15
CA LEU A 346 -6.55 -12.74 -2.77
C LEU A 346 -8.05 -12.49 -2.94
N ARG A 347 -8.61 -12.85 -4.10
CA ARG A 347 -10.05 -12.72 -4.36
C ARG A 347 -10.87 -13.53 -3.36
N HIS A 348 -10.50 -14.80 -3.13
CA HIS A 348 -11.19 -15.65 -2.18
C HIS A 348 -11.16 -15.07 -0.75
N LEU A 349 -10.02 -14.51 -0.33
CA LEU A 349 -9.90 -13.85 0.97
C LEU A 349 -10.82 -12.63 1.10
N PHE A 350 -10.99 -11.84 0.04
CA PHE A 350 -11.96 -10.74 0.05
C PHE A 350 -13.40 -11.23 0.04
N GLU A 351 -13.74 -12.23 -0.78
CA GLU A 351 -15.07 -12.80 -0.84
C GLU A 351 -15.55 -13.32 0.54
N ILE A 352 -14.68 -13.96 1.32
CA ILE A 352 -15.05 -14.43 2.67
C ILE A 352 -15.30 -13.26 3.64
N VAL A 353 -14.53 -12.18 3.53
CA VAL A 353 -14.72 -11.01 4.41
C VAL A 353 -15.98 -10.25 4.02
N GLU A 354 -16.22 -10.05 2.73
CA GLU A 354 -17.44 -9.41 2.23
C GLU A 354 -18.69 -10.22 2.60
N ALA A 355 -18.64 -11.55 2.47
CA ALA A 355 -19.75 -12.42 2.88
C ALA A 355 -20.04 -12.28 4.38
N ARG A 356 -19.01 -12.16 5.21
CA ARG A 356 -19.17 -11.92 6.64
C ARG A 356 -19.81 -10.56 6.93
N GLN A 357 -19.33 -9.50 6.29
CA GLN A 357 -19.85 -8.14 6.48
C GLN A 357 -21.33 -8.05 6.10
N ARG A 358 -21.74 -8.67 4.98
CA ARG A 358 -23.15 -8.75 4.58
C ARG A 358 -24.02 -9.44 5.64
N ASN A 359 -23.55 -10.57 6.16
CA ASN A 359 -24.32 -11.31 7.19
C ASN A 359 -24.45 -10.51 8.50
N ASP A 360 -23.42 -9.75 8.89
CA ASP A 360 -23.48 -8.90 10.09
C ASP A 360 -24.44 -7.72 9.89
N GLU A 361 -24.49 -7.12 8.70
CA GLU A 361 -25.44 -6.05 8.34
C GLU A 361 -26.91 -6.55 8.35
N GLU A 362 -27.16 -7.73 7.79
CA GLU A 362 -28.49 -8.37 7.80
C GLU A 362 -28.94 -8.69 9.25
N ALA A 363 -28.03 -9.19 10.09
CA ALA A 363 -28.33 -9.47 11.49
C ALA A 363 -28.61 -8.20 12.31
N GLY A 364 -27.85 -7.12 12.10
CA GLY A 364 -28.06 -5.83 12.77
C GLY A 364 -29.34 -5.12 12.35
N SER A 365 -29.69 -5.18 11.06
CA SER A 365 -30.97 -4.62 10.57
C SER A 365 -32.19 -5.37 11.10
N SER A 366 -32.04 -6.65 11.44
CA SER A 366 -33.11 -7.47 12.02
C SER A 366 -33.31 -7.21 13.52
N SER A 367 -32.28 -6.77 14.24
CA SER A 367 -32.38 -6.42 15.67
C SER A 367 -32.97 -5.03 15.93
N ASP A 368 -32.84 -4.11 14.98
CA ASP A 368 -33.39 -2.74 15.07
C ASP A 368 -34.86 -2.66 14.61
N ALA A 369 -35.44 -3.77 14.13
CA ALA A 369 -36.83 -3.86 13.64
C ALA A 369 -37.82 -4.49 14.66
N LEU A 370 -37.38 -4.69 15.91
CA LEU A 370 -38.18 -5.15 17.06
C LEU A 370 -38.12 -4.11 18.18
#